data_AF-Q7PF81-F1
#
_entry.id   AF-Q7PF81-F1
#
_cell.length_a   1.000
_cell.length_b   1.000
_cell.length_c   1.000
_cell.angle_alpha   90.00
_cell.angle_beta   90.00
_cell.angle_gamma   90.00
#
_symmetry.space_group_name_H-M   'P 1'
#
loop_
_entity.id
_entity.type
_entity.pdbx_description
1 polymer ?
#
loop_
_entity_poly.entity_id
_entity_poly.type
_entity_poly.pdbx_seq_one_letter_code
_entity_poly.pdbx_strand_id
1 'polypeptide(L)'
;MKMADGSTILRRNRPGTKAKDFSNWADEVFEEMDSTLAVQQYIQQMIKKDPSNVDQILTMPDGQDEGVWKYEHLRQFCMELNGLAVRLQTQCFPATCTQMTATEQWIFLCAAHKTPKECPAIDYTRHTLDGAACLLNSNKYFPSRVSIKDSSVAKLGSVCRRVYRIFSHAYFHHRRIFNEFEEETSLCLRFTNFVTKYTLMSKENLIVPIPECELTPGESEA
;
A
#
# COMPACT_ATOMS: atom_id res chain seq x y z
N MET A 1 22.00 29.72 26.51
CA MET A 1 21.09 29.01 27.43
C MET A 1 20.04 28.34 26.57
N LYS A 2 20.21 27.05 26.22
CA LYS A 2 19.28 26.32 25.34
C LYS A 2 18.08 25.89 26.18
N MET A 3 16.90 26.43 25.87
CA MET A 3 15.64 25.85 26.33
C MET A 3 15.41 24.58 25.51
N ALA A 4 15.82 23.44 26.04
CA ALA A 4 15.41 22.14 25.54
C ALA A 4 14.19 21.71 26.36
N ASP A 5 13.01 22.21 25.97
CA ASP A 5 11.72 21.76 26.50
C ASP A 5 10.79 21.38 25.33
N GLY A 6 11.32 20.55 24.42
CA GLY A 6 10.51 19.86 23.44
C GLY A 6 10.17 18.49 24.01
N SER A 7 8.93 18.31 24.47
CA SER A 7 8.39 17.00 24.85
C SER A 7 8.55 16.03 23.67
N THR A 8 9.50 15.10 23.75
CA THR A 8 9.71 14.08 22.71
C THR A 8 8.44 13.25 22.54
N ILE A 9 7.83 13.25 21.36
CA ILE A 9 6.58 12.52 21.11
C ILE A 9 6.88 11.03 21.03
N LEU A 10 6.49 10.29 22.07
CA LEU A 10 6.80 8.86 22.16
C LEU A 10 5.64 8.04 21.54
N ARG A 11 5.78 7.66 20.27
CA ARG A 11 4.81 6.85 19.50
C ARG A 11 4.80 5.37 19.94
N ARG A 12 4.39 5.10 21.19
CA ARG A 12 4.32 3.75 21.76
C ARG A 12 3.00 3.52 22.48
N ASN A 13 2.34 2.40 22.17
CA ASN A 13 1.20 1.91 22.94
C ASN A 13 1.71 1.29 24.26
N ARG A 14 1.23 1.77 25.40
CA ARG A 14 1.58 1.23 26.73
C ARG A 14 0.79 -0.06 27.01
N PRO A 15 1.30 -0.98 27.84
CA PRO A 15 0.50 -2.11 28.32
C PRO A 15 -0.83 -1.63 28.91
N GLY A 16 -1.95 -2.23 28.47
CA GLY A 16 -3.29 -1.83 28.90
C GLY A 16 -3.91 -0.64 28.14
N THR A 17 -3.27 -0.15 27.05
CA THR A 17 -3.88 0.86 26.16
C THR A 17 -5.21 0.34 25.62
N LYS A 18 -6.28 1.12 25.79
CA LYS A 18 -7.61 0.76 25.28
C LYS A 18 -7.62 0.77 23.76
N ALA A 19 -8.47 -0.05 23.14
CA ALA A 19 -8.60 -0.10 21.68
C ALA A 19 -8.81 1.29 21.04
N LYS A 20 -9.62 2.14 21.66
CA LYS A 20 -9.87 3.53 21.19
C LYS A 20 -8.65 4.46 21.25
N ASP A 21 -7.68 4.15 22.10
CA ASP A 21 -6.47 4.94 22.31
C ASP A 21 -5.26 4.30 21.60
N PHE A 22 -5.47 3.14 20.97
CA PHE A 22 -4.43 2.37 20.30
C PHE A 22 -3.91 3.13 19.08
N SER A 23 -2.61 3.40 19.06
CA SER A 23 -1.96 4.20 18.03
C SER A 23 -2.53 5.63 17.92
N ASN A 24 -3.06 6.15 19.03
CA ASN A 24 -3.58 7.52 19.14
C ASN A 24 -2.56 8.51 19.71
N TRP A 25 -1.40 8.56 19.08
CA TRP A 25 -0.33 9.51 19.41
C TRP A 25 -0.59 10.88 18.77
N ALA A 26 0.02 11.92 19.33
CA ALA A 26 -0.01 13.26 18.77
C ALA A 26 0.71 13.30 17.42
N ASP A 27 0.21 14.14 16.53
CA ASP A 27 0.86 14.42 15.24
C ASP A 27 2.19 15.16 15.47
N GLU A 28 3.14 14.85 14.62
CA GLU A 28 4.48 15.47 14.60
C GLU A 28 4.78 15.88 13.16
N VAL A 29 5.50 17.00 12.99
CA VAL A 29 5.97 17.42 11.67
C VAL A 29 7.09 16.49 11.20
N PHE A 30 7.22 16.32 9.89
CA PHE A 30 8.15 15.33 9.33
C PHE A 30 9.61 15.61 9.74
N GLU A 31 10.01 16.88 9.83
CA GLU A 31 11.37 17.32 10.18
C GLU A 31 11.74 16.99 11.64
N GLU A 32 10.75 16.84 12.51
CA GLU A 32 10.95 16.50 13.92
C GLU A 32 10.99 14.98 14.16
N MET A 33 10.61 14.17 13.16
CA MET A 33 10.61 12.71 13.26
C MET A 33 12.04 12.14 13.19
N ASP A 34 12.70 12.03 14.35
CA ASP A 34 14.02 11.40 14.47
C ASP A 34 13.90 9.86 14.58
N SER A 35 13.60 9.21 13.44
CA SER A 35 13.49 7.75 13.36
C SER A 35 13.85 7.21 11.98
N THR A 36 14.44 6.01 11.93
CA THR A 36 14.61 5.25 10.68
C THR A 36 13.27 4.81 10.06
N LEU A 37 12.16 5.02 10.77
CA LEU A 37 10.80 4.76 10.34
C LEU A 37 10.00 6.04 10.07
N ALA A 38 10.63 7.22 10.03
CA ALA A 38 9.96 8.51 9.89
C ALA A 38 8.98 8.55 8.70
N VAL A 39 9.41 8.07 7.52
CA VAL A 39 8.54 8.01 6.32
C VAL A 39 7.32 7.11 6.56
N GLN A 40 7.51 5.92 7.15
CA GLN A 40 6.40 5.02 7.48
C GLN A 40 5.43 5.67 8.47
N GLN A 41 5.97 6.31 9.52
CA GLN A 41 5.20 6.98 10.56
C GLN A 41 4.42 8.17 10.02
N TYR A 42 5.01 8.96 9.12
CA TYR A 42 4.36 10.08 8.45
C TYR A 42 3.22 9.59 7.57
N ILE A 43 3.44 8.60 6.70
CA ILE A 43 2.38 8.02 5.87
C ILE A 43 1.21 7.53 6.74
N GLN A 44 1.50 6.81 7.82
CA GLN A 44 0.48 6.30 8.74
C GLN A 44 -0.28 7.42 9.46
N GLN A 45 0.41 8.50 9.84
CA GLN A 45 -0.22 9.69 10.42
C GLN A 45 -1.17 10.35 9.42
N MET A 46 -0.74 10.54 8.17
CA MET A 46 -1.57 11.17 7.14
C MET A 46 -2.81 10.34 6.80
N ILE A 47 -2.65 9.02 6.66
CA ILE A 47 -3.78 8.11 6.43
C ILE A 47 -4.77 8.15 7.60
N LYS A 48 -4.26 8.21 8.83
CA LYS A 48 -5.11 8.25 10.01
C LYS A 48 -5.86 9.58 10.14
N LYS A 49 -5.23 10.69 9.77
CA LYS A 49 -5.83 12.02 9.81
C LYS A 49 -7.03 12.11 8.88
N ASP A 50 -6.87 11.67 7.64
CA ASP A 50 -7.95 11.57 6.66
C ASP A 50 -7.57 10.56 5.56
N PRO A 51 -8.14 9.34 5.56
CA PRO A 51 -7.81 8.32 4.57
C PRO A 51 -8.30 8.70 3.15
N SER A 52 -9.29 9.58 3.05
CA SER A 52 -9.90 10.01 1.78
C SER A 52 -9.10 11.11 1.09
N ASN A 53 -8.23 11.84 1.82
CA ASN A 53 -7.37 12.87 1.27
C ASN A 53 -6.13 12.27 0.61
N VAL A 54 -6.35 11.62 -0.54
CA VAL A 54 -5.32 10.91 -1.30
C VAL A 54 -4.19 11.83 -1.74
N ASP A 55 -4.50 13.05 -2.16
CA ASP A 55 -3.49 14.00 -2.65
C ASP A 55 -2.53 14.39 -1.53
N GLN A 56 -3.05 14.67 -0.34
CA GLN A 56 -2.22 14.99 0.81
C GLN A 56 -1.37 13.78 1.25
N ILE A 57 -1.94 12.57 1.27
CA ILE A 57 -1.21 11.36 1.65
C ILE A 57 -0.07 11.04 0.67
N LEU A 58 -0.26 11.29 -0.63
CA LEU A 58 0.72 11.01 -1.68
C LEU A 58 1.67 12.18 -1.96
N THR A 59 1.56 13.29 -1.22
CA THR A 59 2.48 14.42 -1.31
C THR A 59 3.71 14.14 -0.46
N MET A 60 4.85 13.99 -1.13
CA MET A 60 6.13 13.69 -0.49
C MET A 60 6.67 14.94 0.23
N PRO A 61 7.20 14.81 1.46
CA PRO A 61 7.90 15.91 2.13
C PRO A 61 9.11 16.41 1.34
N ASP A 62 9.45 17.69 1.49
CA ASP A 62 10.57 18.31 0.79
C ASP A 62 11.91 17.65 1.16
N GLY A 63 12.76 17.42 0.16
CA GLY A 63 14.08 16.81 0.35
C GLY A 63 14.08 15.30 0.62
N GLN A 64 12.91 14.64 0.64
CA GLN A 64 12.83 13.20 0.82
C GLN A 64 13.22 12.42 -0.46
N ASP A 65 13.91 11.29 -0.28
CA ASP A 65 14.24 10.38 -1.38
C ASP A 65 12.99 9.68 -1.93
N GLU A 66 12.78 9.82 -3.25
CA GLU A 66 11.63 9.23 -3.96
C GLU A 66 11.65 7.69 -3.92
N GLY A 67 12.83 7.07 -3.92
CA GLY A 67 12.97 5.61 -3.81
C GLY A 67 12.46 5.07 -2.48
N VAL A 68 12.84 5.71 -1.37
CA VAL A 68 12.33 5.45 -0.02
C VAL A 68 10.82 5.69 0.05
N TRP A 69 10.34 6.81 -0.50
CA TRP A 69 8.92 7.16 -0.51
C TRP A 69 8.07 6.09 -1.20
N LYS A 70 8.45 5.68 -2.41
CA LYS A 70 7.78 4.60 -3.16
C LYS A 70 7.80 3.28 -2.40
N TYR A 71 8.93 2.95 -1.79
CA TYR A 71 9.12 1.72 -1.04
C TYR A 71 8.21 1.65 0.18
N GLU A 72 8.19 2.69 1.03
CA GLU A 72 7.36 2.69 2.24
C GLU A 72 5.86 2.78 1.92
N HIS A 73 5.45 3.52 0.89
CA HIS A 73 4.07 3.47 0.41
C HIS A 73 3.67 2.05 -0.01
N LEU A 74 4.51 1.36 -0.78
CA LEU A 74 4.18 -0.01 -1.22
C LEU A 74 4.08 -0.98 -0.05
N ARG A 75 4.94 -0.84 0.97
CA ARG A 75 4.82 -1.60 2.22
C ARG A 75 3.51 -1.32 2.94
N GLN A 76 3.15 -0.04 3.04
CA GLN A 76 1.92 0.41 3.68
C GLN A 76 0.68 -0.14 2.95
N PHE A 77 0.65 -0.07 1.61
CA PHE A 77 -0.42 -0.68 0.81
C PHE A 77 -0.56 -2.18 1.05
N CYS A 78 0.55 -2.93 1.07
CA CYS A 78 0.52 -4.36 1.35
C CYS A 78 0.01 -4.65 2.77
N MET A 79 0.37 -3.81 3.75
CA MET A 79 -0.08 -3.95 5.13
C MET A 79 -1.59 -3.75 5.25
N GLU A 80 -2.13 -2.67 4.67
CA GLU A 80 -3.57 -2.37 4.69
C GLU A 80 -4.39 -3.37 3.87
N LEU A 81 -3.84 -3.87 2.75
CA LEU A 81 -4.51 -4.87 1.92
C LEU A 81 -4.73 -6.21 2.63
N ASN A 82 -3.96 -6.51 3.70
CA ASN A 82 -4.28 -7.64 4.57
C ASN A 82 -5.67 -7.52 5.18
N GLY A 83 -6.15 -6.30 5.46
CA GLY A 83 -7.51 -6.06 5.93
C GLY A 83 -8.56 -6.54 4.93
N LEU A 84 -8.38 -6.21 3.65
CA LEU A 84 -9.25 -6.72 2.59
C LEU A 84 -9.15 -8.25 2.46
N ALA A 85 -7.94 -8.81 2.55
CA ALA A 85 -7.74 -10.26 2.49
C ALA A 85 -8.50 -10.98 3.62
N VAL A 86 -8.50 -10.43 4.84
CA VAL A 86 -9.28 -10.97 5.97
C VAL A 86 -10.77 -10.90 5.69
N ARG A 87 -11.30 -9.79 5.16
CA ARG A 87 -12.73 -9.70 4.79
C ARG A 87 -13.08 -10.71 3.70
N LEU A 88 -12.23 -10.87 2.68
CA LEU A 88 -12.43 -11.84 1.60
C LEU A 88 -12.48 -13.28 2.10
N GLN A 89 -11.73 -13.66 3.15
CA GLN A 89 -11.75 -15.02 3.70
C GLN A 89 -13.15 -15.49 4.15
N THR A 90 -14.07 -14.56 4.39
CA THR A 90 -15.45 -14.89 4.79
C THR A 90 -16.33 -15.37 3.64
N GLN A 91 -15.97 -15.07 2.38
CA GLN A 91 -16.81 -15.35 1.20
C GLN A 91 -16.05 -15.93 -0.01
N CYS A 92 -14.75 -15.69 -0.11
CA CYS A 92 -13.89 -16.18 -1.18
C CYS A 92 -13.31 -17.54 -0.79
N PHE A 93 -13.88 -18.61 -1.34
CA PHE A 93 -13.47 -19.99 -1.07
C PHE A 93 -12.90 -20.65 -2.33
N PRO A 94 -12.05 -21.68 -2.18
CA PRO A 94 -11.54 -22.42 -3.33
C PRO A 94 -12.62 -23.04 -4.23
N ALA A 95 -13.81 -23.31 -3.69
CA ALA A 95 -14.94 -23.84 -4.46
C ALA A 95 -15.66 -22.76 -5.29
N THR A 96 -15.67 -21.50 -4.85
CA THR A 96 -16.37 -20.40 -5.54
C THR A 96 -15.44 -19.66 -6.49
N CYS A 97 -14.20 -19.40 -6.04
CA CYS A 97 -13.17 -18.70 -6.82
C CYS A 97 -11.99 -19.65 -7.03
N THR A 98 -12.19 -20.64 -7.89
CA THR A 98 -11.22 -21.72 -8.20
C THR A 98 -9.95 -21.20 -8.85
N GLN A 99 -10.01 -20.04 -9.50
CA GLN A 99 -8.93 -19.38 -10.20
C GLN A 99 -8.89 -17.89 -9.85
N MET A 100 -7.71 -17.28 -9.95
CA MET A 100 -7.54 -15.84 -9.78
C MET A 100 -7.86 -15.09 -11.08
N THR A 101 -9.08 -14.57 -11.17
CA THR A 101 -9.57 -13.78 -12.31
C THR A 101 -10.07 -12.41 -11.85
N ALA A 102 -10.13 -11.47 -12.78
CA ALA A 102 -10.86 -10.20 -12.61
C ALA A 102 -11.96 -10.04 -13.65
N THR A 103 -11.71 -10.46 -14.89
CA THR A 103 -12.71 -10.57 -15.95
C THR A 103 -12.64 -11.97 -16.56
N GLU A 104 -13.63 -12.35 -17.36
CA GLU A 104 -13.68 -13.66 -18.01
C GLU A 104 -12.59 -13.87 -19.08
N GLN A 105 -11.84 -12.81 -19.44
CA GLN A 105 -10.88 -12.84 -20.53
C GLN A 105 -9.50 -13.37 -20.12
N TRP A 106 -9.08 -13.18 -18.86
CA TRP A 106 -7.71 -13.44 -18.44
C TRP A 106 -7.64 -14.09 -17.06
N ILE A 107 -6.79 -15.11 -16.95
CA ILE A 107 -6.45 -15.78 -15.70
C ILE A 107 -5.08 -15.29 -15.22
N PHE A 108 -4.99 -14.92 -13.95
CA PHE A 108 -3.73 -14.52 -13.34
C PHE A 108 -3.01 -15.73 -12.74
N LEU A 109 -1.86 -16.09 -13.33
CA LEU A 109 -1.00 -17.15 -12.81
C LEU A 109 -0.20 -16.71 -11.58
N CYS A 110 -0.08 -17.60 -10.60
CA CYS A 110 0.59 -17.37 -9.33
C CYS A 110 2.11 -17.55 -9.46
N ALA A 111 2.88 -16.52 -9.11
CA ALA A 111 4.34 -16.50 -9.18
C ALA A 111 5.05 -17.09 -7.95
N ALA A 112 4.31 -17.56 -6.94
CA ALA A 112 4.91 -18.20 -5.76
C ALA A 112 5.44 -19.61 -6.02
N HIS A 113 5.16 -20.16 -7.20
CA HIS A 113 5.56 -21.49 -7.61
C HIS A 113 6.71 -21.43 -8.62
N LYS A 114 7.56 -22.48 -8.65
CA LYS A 114 8.70 -22.56 -9.59
C LYS A 114 8.28 -22.32 -11.04
N THR A 115 7.17 -22.93 -11.43
CA THR A 115 6.48 -22.66 -12.69
C THR A 115 5.16 -21.98 -12.34
N PRO A 116 4.85 -20.78 -12.89
CA PRO A 116 3.58 -20.11 -12.64
C PRO A 116 2.41 -21.04 -12.91
N LYS A 117 1.51 -21.16 -11.94
CA LYS A 117 0.33 -22.02 -12.04
C LYS A 117 -0.91 -21.31 -11.54
N GLU A 118 -2.05 -21.86 -11.89
CA GLU A 118 -3.34 -21.41 -11.38
C GLU A 118 -3.46 -21.72 -9.89
N CYS A 119 -4.09 -20.80 -9.17
CA CYS A 119 -4.42 -20.95 -7.76
C CYS A 119 -5.82 -20.41 -7.54
N PRO A 120 -6.56 -20.97 -6.57
CA PRO A 120 -7.75 -20.33 -6.03
C PRO A 120 -7.47 -18.88 -5.67
N ALA A 121 -8.43 -17.98 -5.89
CA ALA A 121 -8.20 -16.55 -5.73
C ALA A 121 -7.78 -16.16 -4.30
N ILE A 122 -8.31 -16.86 -3.28
CA ILE A 122 -7.92 -16.61 -1.89
C ILE A 122 -6.47 -17.05 -1.61
N ASP A 123 -6.02 -18.15 -2.20
CA ASP A 123 -4.65 -18.64 -2.04
C ASP A 123 -3.68 -17.78 -2.85
N TYR A 124 -4.07 -17.34 -4.05
CA TYR A 124 -3.33 -16.34 -4.81
C TYR A 124 -3.12 -15.05 -4.01
N THR A 125 -4.17 -14.57 -3.34
CA THR A 125 -4.13 -13.36 -2.51
C THR A 125 -3.11 -13.52 -1.39
N ARG A 126 -3.17 -14.64 -0.64
CA ARG A 126 -2.21 -14.97 0.42
C ARG A 126 -0.78 -15.05 -0.11
N HIS A 127 -0.54 -15.86 -1.15
CA HIS A 127 0.77 -16.02 -1.77
C HIS A 127 1.36 -14.69 -2.27
N THR A 128 0.51 -13.80 -2.80
CA THR A 128 0.93 -12.48 -3.30
C THR A 128 1.34 -11.56 -2.16
N LEU A 129 0.53 -11.49 -1.08
CA LEU A 129 0.83 -10.67 0.08
C LEU A 129 2.06 -11.18 0.84
N ASP A 130 2.17 -12.49 1.04
CA ASP A 130 3.33 -13.13 1.66
C ASP A 130 4.59 -12.90 0.82
N GLY A 131 4.48 -13.07 -0.50
CA GLY A 131 5.58 -12.82 -1.43
C GLY A 131 6.02 -11.35 -1.45
N ALA A 132 5.07 -10.41 -1.37
CA ALA A 132 5.36 -8.98 -1.26
C ALA A 132 6.06 -8.67 0.07
N ALA A 133 5.56 -9.19 1.19
CA ALA A 133 6.17 -9.04 2.50
C ALA A 133 7.59 -9.62 2.55
N CYS A 134 7.80 -10.81 1.99
CA CYS A 134 9.12 -11.45 1.94
C CYS A 134 10.11 -10.64 1.10
N LEU A 135 9.68 -10.11 -0.05
CA LEU A 135 10.54 -9.30 -0.91
C LEU A 135 10.87 -7.95 -0.26
N LEU A 136 9.87 -7.22 0.23
CA LEU A 136 10.02 -5.86 0.76
C LEU A 136 10.78 -5.84 2.09
N ASN A 137 10.76 -6.91 2.87
CA ASN A 137 11.56 -7.03 4.10
C ASN A 137 12.86 -7.84 3.91
N SER A 138 13.23 -8.17 2.67
CA SER A 138 14.46 -8.92 2.39
C SER A 138 15.69 -8.02 2.46
N ASN A 139 16.59 -8.28 3.41
CA ASN A 139 17.89 -7.58 3.50
C ASN A 139 18.76 -7.75 2.23
N LYS A 140 18.49 -8.75 1.38
CA LYS A 140 19.18 -8.94 0.10
C LYS A 140 18.81 -7.85 -0.91
N TYR A 141 17.54 -7.45 -0.95
CA TYR A 141 17.01 -6.52 -1.94
C TYR A 141 16.81 -5.12 -1.35
N PHE A 142 16.41 -5.03 -0.09
CA PHE A 142 16.17 -3.79 0.65
C PHE A 142 16.98 -3.82 1.96
N PRO A 143 18.31 -3.63 1.89
CA PRO A 143 19.19 -3.69 3.08
C PRO A 143 19.03 -2.50 4.03
N SER A 144 18.41 -1.42 3.57
CA SER A 144 18.16 -0.20 4.33
C SER A 144 16.74 0.28 4.04
N ARG A 145 16.16 1.02 5.01
CA ARG A 145 14.87 1.72 4.88
C ARG A 145 15.01 3.21 4.65
N VAL A 146 16.22 3.75 4.84
CA VAL A 146 16.52 5.17 4.65
C VAL A 146 17.28 5.44 3.35
N SER A 147 17.74 4.40 2.66
CA SER A 147 18.42 4.50 1.37
C SER A 147 18.08 3.28 0.52
N ILE A 148 17.37 3.49 -0.58
CA ILE A 148 16.93 2.44 -1.50
C ILE A 148 17.73 2.52 -2.79
N LYS A 149 18.29 1.39 -3.24
CA LYS A 149 19.01 1.31 -4.51
C LYS A 149 18.03 1.34 -5.69
N ASP A 150 18.40 1.98 -6.80
CA ASP A 150 17.56 2.02 -8.02
C ASP A 150 17.19 0.63 -8.55
N SER A 151 18.13 -0.31 -8.49
CA SER A 151 17.89 -1.72 -8.86
C SER A 151 16.79 -2.39 -8.02
N SER A 152 16.56 -1.91 -6.81
CA SER A 152 15.48 -2.37 -5.92
C SER A 152 14.17 -1.65 -6.22
N VAL A 153 14.21 -0.35 -6.55
CA VAL A 153 13.05 0.43 -7.01
C VAL A 153 12.43 -0.19 -8.27
N ALA A 154 13.26 -0.66 -9.21
CA ALA A 154 12.80 -1.35 -10.42
C ALA A 154 11.93 -2.60 -10.15
N LYS A 155 12.01 -3.19 -8.96
CA LYS A 155 11.20 -4.35 -8.56
C LYS A 155 9.80 -3.97 -8.11
N LEU A 156 9.58 -2.72 -7.67
CA LEU A 156 8.32 -2.26 -7.08
C LEU A 156 7.16 -2.40 -8.06
N GLY A 157 7.36 -2.06 -9.35
CA GLY A 157 6.30 -2.18 -10.36
C GLY A 157 5.76 -3.61 -10.52
N SER A 158 6.62 -4.63 -10.39
CA SER A 158 6.18 -6.04 -10.45
C SER A 158 5.32 -6.46 -9.27
N VAL A 159 5.56 -5.88 -8.10
CA VAL A 159 4.74 -6.09 -6.90
C VAL A 159 3.43 -5.33 -7.05
N CYS A 160 3.48 -4.07 -7.51
CA CYS A 160 2.29 -3.26 -7.75
C CYS A 160 1.29 -3.97 -8.68
N ARG A 161 1.75 -4.51 -9.81
CA ARG A 161 0.90 -5.26 -10.73
C ARG A 161 0.22 -6.47 -10.08
N ARG A 162 0.91 -7.19 -9.20
CA ARG A 162 0.35 -8.37 -8.51
C ARG A 162 -0.64 -7.96 -7.42
N VAL A 163 -0.31 -6.93 -6.66
CA VAL A 163 -1.19 -6.32 -5.66
C VAL A 163 -2.47 -5.81 -6.30
N TYR A 164 -2.37 -5.14 -7.46
CA TYR A 164 -3.54 -4.61 -8.18
C TYR A 164 -4.55 -5.69 -8.59
N ARG A 165 -4.09 -6.89 -8.93
CA ARG A 165 -4.97 -8.02 -9.27
C ARG A 165 -5.89 -8.39 -8.12
N ILE A 166 -5.46 -8.23 -6.86
CA ILE A 166 -6.29 -8.47 -5.68
C ILE A 166 -7.44 -7.46 -5.63
N PHE A 167 -7.16 -6.17 -5.87
CA PHE A 167 -8.21 -5.17 -5.99
C PHE A 167 -9.19 -5.48 -7.12
N SER A 168 -8.68 -5.83 -8.31
CA SER A 168 -9.54 -6.17 -9.45
C SER A 168 -10.43 -7.37 -9.15
N HIS A 169 -9.88 -8.44 -8.56
CA HIS A 169 -10.65 -9.62 -8.17
C HIS A 169 -11.75 -9.26 -7.16
N ALA A 170 -11.40 -8.51 -6.09
CA ALA A 170 -12.36 -8.06 -5.09
C ALA A 170 -13.47 -7.20 -5.72
N TYR A 171 -13.12 -6.29 -6.63
CA TYR A 171 -14.08 -5.41 -7.31
C TYR A 171 -15.08 -6.16 -8.18
N PHE A 172 -14.61 -7.09 -9.01
CA PHE A 172 -15.48 -7.79 -9.98
C PHE A 172 -16.24 -8.99 -9.39
N HIS A 173 -15.65 -9.71 -8.43
CA HIS A 173 -16.26 -10.92 -7.87
C HIS A 173 -16.84 -10.74 -6.45
N HIS A 174 -16.34 -9.77 -5.67
CA HIS A 174 -16.74 -9.53 -4.28
C HIS A 174 -17.10 -8.07 -4.02
N ARG A 175 -17.92 -7.48 -4.92
CA ARG A 175 -18.22 -6.04 -4.98
C ARG A 175 -18.60 -5.42 -3.63
N ARG A 176 -19.46 -6.09 -2.86
CA ARG A 176 -19.92 -5.57 -1.56
C ARG A 176 -18.75 -5.39 -0.58
N ILE A 177 -17.89 -6.41 -0.46
CA ILE A 177 -16.70 -6.36 0.41
C ILE A 177 -15.74 -5.27 -0.07
N PHE A 178 -15.54 -5.17 -1.39
CA PHE A 178 -14.69 -4.13 -1.96
C PHE A 178 -15.21 -2.72 -1.62
N ASN A 179 -16.50 -2.45 -1.86
CA ASN A 179 -17.09 -1.13 -1.62
C ASN A 179 -17.02 -0.73 -0.14
N GLU A 180 -17.41 -1.63 0.77
CA GLU A 180 -17.33 -1.38 2.22
C GLU A 180 -15.89 -1.09 2.66
N PHE A 181 -14.91 -1.82 2.12
CA PHE A 181 -13.51 -1.60 2.43
C PHE A 181 -12.96 -0.30 1.84
N GLU A 182 -13.36 0.05 0.61
CA GLU A 182 -12.92 1.26 -0.08
C GLU A 182 -13.52 2.53 0.54
N GLU A 183 -14.78 2.49 0.97
CA GLU A 183 -15.43 3.59 1.68
C GLU A 183 -14.72 3.92 3.00
N GLU A 184 -14.21 2.91 3.70
CA GLU A 184 -13.49 3.10 4.96
C GLU A 184 -12.02 3.53 4.79
N THR A 185 -11.35 3.11 3.71
CA THR A 185 -9.88 3.21 3.61
C THR A 185 -9.36 4.00 2.42
N SER A 186 -10.18 4.19 1.39
CA SER A 186 -9.81 4.74 0.07
C SER A 186 -8.54 4.12 -0.51
N LEU A 187 -8.29 2.83 -0.19
CA LEU A 187 -7.01 2.18 -0.46
C LEU A 187 -6.78 1.96 -1.96
N CYS A 188 -7.80 1.53 -2.69
CA CYS A 188 -7.71 1.24 -4.12
C CYS A 188 -7.53 2.53 -4.92
N LEU A 189 -8.27 3.59 -4.57
CA LEU A 189 -8.09 4.94 -5.12
C LEU A 189 -6.66 5.44 -4.86
N ARG A 190 -6.22 5.41 -3.60
CA ARG A 190 -4.86 5.84 -3.22
C ARG A 190 -3.79 5.04 -3.95
N PHE A 191 -3.95 3.72 -4.06
CA PHE A 191 -3.03 2.86 -4.79
C PHE A 191 -2.98 3.19 -6.29
N THR A 192 -4.13 3.43 -6.91
CA THR A 192 -4.25 3.74 -8.34
C THR A 192 -3.61 5.08 -8.67
N ASN A 193 -3.83 6.11 -7.84
CA ASN A 193 -3.16 7.40 -7.98
C ASN A 193 -1.65 7.27 -7.78
N PHE A 194 -1.21 6.48 -6.80
CA PHE A 194 0.21 6.23 -6.55
C PHE A 194 0.91 5.56 -7.74
N VAL A 195 0.37 4.47 -8.29
CA VAL A 195 1.01 3.77 -9.42
C VAL A 195 0.99 4.59 -10.72
N THR A 196 0.02 5.49 -10.87
CA THR A 196 -0.09 6.41 -12.00
C THR A 196 0.89 7.58 -11.86
N LYS A 197 0.93 8.23 -10.69
CA LYS A 197 1.84 9.35 -10.36
C LYS A 197 3.31 8.98 -10.58
N TYR A 198 3.67 7.75 -10.25
CA TYR A 198 5.05 7.26 -10.35
C TYR A 198 5.30 6.30 -11.53
N THR A 199 4.35 6.18 -12.46
CA THR A 199 4.46 5.33 -13.67
C THR A 199 4.92 3.89 -13.35
N LEU A 200 4.46 3.33 -12.24
CA LEU A 200 4.81 1.97 -11.80
C LEU A 200 4.03 0.89 -12.57
N MET A 201 2.92 1.30 -13.21
CA MET A 201 2.06 0.48 -14.04
C MET A 201 1.54 1.29 -15.24
N SER A 202 1.35 0.64 -16.39
CA SER A 202 0.65 1.27 -17.53
C SER A 202 -0.83 1.38 -17.23
N LYS A 203 -1.45 2.51 -17.63
CA LYS A 203 -2.89 2.80 -17.47
C LYS A 203 -3.78 1.72 -18.08
N GLU A 204 -3.34 1.04 -19.13
CA GLU A 204 -4.06 -0.07 -19.77
C GLU A 204 -4.28 -1.27 -18.85
N ASN A 205 -3.44 -1.43 -17.81
CA ASN A 205 -3.59 -2.49 -16.82
C ASN A 205 -4.56 -2.11 -15.69
N LEU A 206 -5.01 -0.86 -15.63
CA LEU A 206 -5.90 -0.35 -14.59
C LEU A 206 -7.36 -0.53 -15.04
N ILE A 207 -7.92 -1.69 -14.73
CA ILE A 207 -9.26 -2.10 -15.16
C ILE A 207 -10.38 -1.76 -14.17
N VAL A 208 -10.04 -1.35 -12.95
CA VAL A 208 -11.02 -0.89 -11.97
C VAL A 208 -11.34 0.58 -12.29
N PRO A 209 -12.60 0.92 -12.62
CA PRO A 209 -12.99 2.28 -12.93
C PRO A 209 -13.09 3.09 -11.64
N ILE A 210 -11.97 3.69 -11.26
CA ILE A 210 -11.90 4.59 -10.11
C ILE A 210 -11.96 6.03 -10.66
N PRO A 211 -12.78 6.92 -10.08
CA PRO A 211 -12.76 8.33 -10.46
C PRO A 211 -11.35 8.88 -10.30
N GLU A 212 -10.78 9.43 -11.36
CA GLU A 212 -9.57 10.23 -11.25
C GLU A 212 -9.95 11.46 -10.41
N CYS A 213 -9.48 11.57 -9.16
CA CYS A 213 -9.41 12.90 -8.54
C CYS A 213 -8.46 13.72 -9.42
N GLU A 214 -8.94 14.89 -9.86
CA GLU A 214 -8.29 15.76 -10.84
C GLU A 214 -6.80 15.90 -10.53
N LEU A 215 -5.98 15.15 -11.29
CA LEU A 215 -4.53 15.34 -11.28
C LEU A 215 -4.31 16.76 -11.80
N THR A 216 -4.00 17.70 -10.92
CA THR A 216 -3.46 19.00 -11.36
C THR A 216 -2.28 18.69 -12.27
N PRO A 217 -2.32 19.08 -13.56
CA PRO A 217 -1.19 18.87 -14.44
C PRO A 217 -0.01 19.59 -13.81
N GLY A 218 0.97 18.82 -13.33
CA GLY A 218 2.23 19.38 -12.89
C GLY A 218 2.76 20.23 -14.03
N GLU A 219 3.01 21.49 -13.72
CA GLU A 219 3.69 22.44 -14.58
C GLU A 219 4.99 21.80 -15.08
N SER A 220 4.94 21.25 -16.28
CA SER A 220 6.13 21.03 -17.08
C SER A 220 6.56 22.39 -17.61
N GLU A 221 7.28 23.16 -16.79
CA GLU A 221 8.17 24.24 -17.25
C GLU A 221 9.28 23.57 -18.08
N ALA A 222 9.40 23.85 -19.38
CA ALA A 222 9.92 25.08 -19.99
C ALA A 222 11.39 25.32 -19.64
#